data_AF-A0A925HFR8-F1
#
_entry.id   AF-A0A925HFR8-F1
#
_cell.length_a   1.000
_cell.length_b   1.000
_cell.length_c   1.000
_cell.angle_alpha   90.00
_cell.angle_beta   90.00
_cell.angle_gamma   90.00
#
_symmetry.space_group_name_H-M   'P 1'
#
loop_
_entity.id
_entity.type
_entity.pdbx_description
1 polymer ?
#
loop_
_entity_poly.entity_id
_entity_poly.type
_entity_poly.pdbx_seq_one_letter_code
_entity_poly.pdbx_strand_id
1 'polypeptide(L)'
;MLLFAAPCLKAGLSFVTAAQAQPAALTQEQAEALRKYDDALKEFKAVLAQRRAQIDAKQSLSNLPGQAIYLARLAVMSTYKDLTDVLPSRIGRPNKFNVPPAYFEADIEPLIEEYAALFRGMQSPPKGAQASATPFKDVADLGRAIGLAKGLDAAAAEAAARISLGIFFAETNGNQNIGNARSNTYKGSLQTGTSEDRKGRRKWAALKPKIAQVDPAVAARDDKEEARIGKGDQRYNHWTAVRNGLMNAHADLFAQLPDIMRMLPDEIDQMKFFQLIQIIPSPTRSAFNSGNFEAYRISDARIMGYLRNNSIFTFGKKDRAKTSATFREILDAMWLFDSKFEKARVKYAEVNAQ
;
A
#
# COMPACT_ATOMS: atom_id res chain seq x y z
N MET A 1 33.72 93.23 14.16
CA MET A 1 33.31 92.86 15.53
C MET A 1 32.65 91.49 15.44
N LEU A 2 33.33 90.48 15.98
CA LEU A 2 32.82 89.20 16.50
C LEU A 2 32.08 88.17 15.59
N LEU A 3 32.63 86.95 15.69
CA LEU A 3 31.98 85.64 15.87
C LEU A 3 31.76 84.71 14.65
N PHE A 4 32.66 83.71 14.62
CA PHE A 4 32.45 82.34 14.12
C PHE A 4 31.16 81.70 14.68
N ALA A 5 30.47 80.93 13.84
CA ALA A 5 29.71 79.74 14.28
C ALA A 5 29.50 78.78 13.11
N ALA A 6 30.02 77.56 13.24
CA ALA A 6 29.83 76.45 12.32
C ALA A 6 28.44 75.79 12.49
N PRO A 7 27.80 75.27 11.43
CA PRO A 7 26.68 74.35 11.58
C PRO A 7 27.17 72.90 11.73
N CYS A 8 26.77 72.31 12.85
CA CYS A 8 26.98 70.93 13.26
C CYS A 8 26.26 69.95 12.30
N LEU A 9 26.99 68.96 11.76
CA LEU A 9 26.41 67.81 11.07
C LEU A 9 25.61 66.97 12.09
N LYS A 10 24.29 66.97 12.00
CA LYS A 10 23.44 66.00 12.72
C LYS A 10 23.40 64.70 11.92
N ALA A 11 24.27 63.76 12.27
CA ALA A 11 24.14 62.37 11.85
C ALA A 11 22.92 61.76 12.55
N GLY A 12 21.80 61.62 11.83
CA GLY A 12 20.65 60.86 12.28
C GLY A 12 20.97 59.37 12.25
N LEU A 13 21.35 58.80 13.39
CA LEU A 13 21.32 57.35 13.60
C LEU A 13 19.85 56.91 13.66
N SER A 14 19.29 56.61 12.50
CA SER A 14 18.02 55.88 12.40
C SER A 14 18.27 54.46 12.91
N PHE A 15 17.92 54.21 14.17
CA PHE A 15 17.76 52.87 14.70
C PHE A 15 16.68 52.17 13.87
N VAL A 16 17.10 51.26 12.99
CA VAL A 16 16.19 50.30 12.36
C VAL A 16 15.75 49.35 13.45
N THR A 17 14.63 49.64 14.09
CA THR A 17 13.94 48.68 14.95
C THR A 17 13.61 47.47 14.09
N ALA A 18 14.17 46.31 14.45
CA ALA A 18 13.73 45.05 13.90
C ALA A 18 12.24 44.91 14.24
N ALA A 19 11.37 45.16 13.26
CA ALA A 19 9.97 44.79 13.37
C ALA A 19 9.94 43.27 13.55
N GLN A 20 9.75 42.82 14.80
CA GLN A 20 9.34 41.45 15.07
C GLN A 20 8.00 41.29 14.35
N ALA A 21 8.05 40.74 13.14
CA ALA A 21 6.85 40.36 12.42
C ALA A 21 6.12 39.36 13.32
N GLN A 22 5.05 39.83 13.98
CA GLN A 22 4.11 38.93 14.64
C GLN A 22 3.67 37.92 13.58
N PRO A 23 3.65 36.61 13.90
CA PRO A 23 3.12 35.62 12.98
C PRO A 23 1.74 36.09 12.54
N ALA A 24 1.52 36.23 11.23
CA ALA A 24 0.23 36.62 10.72
C ALA A 24 -0.83 35.71 11.33
N ALA A 25 -1.88 36.30 11.90
CA ALA A 25 -2.97 35.52 12.49
C ALA A 25 -3.52 34.55 11.42
N LEU A 26 -3.71 33.29 11.80
CA LEU A 26 -4.25 32.28 10.88
C LEU A 26 -5.62 32.71 10.37
N THR A 27 -5.91 32.43 9.10
CA THR A 27 -7.28 32.58 8.59
C THR A 27 -8.22 31.60 9.30
N GLN A 28 -9.53 31.86 9.24
CA GLN A 28 -10.53 30.96 9.82
C GLN A 28 -10.41 29.53 9.26
N GLU A 29 -10.16 29.38 7.96
CA GLU A 29 -9.98 28.08 7.30
C GLU A 29 -8.72 27.36 7.82
N GLN A 30 -7.61 28.09 7.96
CA GLN A 30 -6.35 27.53 8.49
C GLN A 30 -6.50 27.10 9.96
N ALA A 31 -7.15 27.92 10.79
CA ALA A 31 -7.42 27.61 12.19
C ALA A 31 -8.34 26.38 12.34
N GLU A 32 -9.36 26.26 11.49
CA GLU A 32 -10.24 25.08 11.47
C GLU A 32 -9.50 23.81 11.02
N ALA A 33 -8.67 23.89 9.98
CA ALA A 33 -7.90 22.74 9.50
C ALA A 33 -6.89 22.26 10.57
N LEU A 34 -6.23 23.20 11.26
CA LEU A 34 -5.33 22.88 12.37
C LEU A 34 -6.07 22.18 13.51
N ARG A 35 -7.22 22.72 13.94
CA ARG A 35 -8.05 22.09 14.99
C ARG A 35 -8.46 20.66 14.61
N LYS A 36 -8.90 20.44 13.37
CA LYS A 36 -9.30 19.09 12.90
C LYS A 36 -8.13 18.11 12.91
N TYR A 37 -6.94 18.57 12.56
CA TYR A 37 -5.73 17.76 12.64
C TYR A 37 -5.42 17.38 14.10
N ASP A 38 -5.41 18.36 15.01
CA ASP A 38 -5.13 18.14 16.43
C ASP A 38 -6.14 17.18 17.07
N ASP A 39 -7.43 17.33 16.75
CA ASP A 39 -8.50 16.43 17.20
C ASP A 39 -8.29 15.00 16.68
N ALA A 40 -7.97 14.84 15.39
CA ALA A 40 -7.70 13.52 14.81
C ALA A 40 -6.46 12.87 15.45
N LEU A 41 -5.40 13.65 15.71
CA LEU A 41 -4.18 13.15 16.35
C LEU A 41 -4.44 12.72 17.80
N LYS A 42 -5.24 13.49 18.54
CA LYS A 42 -5.69 13.14 19.90
C LYS A 42 -6.47 11.82 19.89
N GLU A 43 -7.41 11.67 18.95
CA GLU A 43 -8.20 10.44 18.81
C GLU A 43 -7.33 9.24 18.46
N PHE A 44 -6.37 9.40 17.54
CA PHE A 44 -5.46 8.32 17.18
C PHE A 44 -4.62 7.84 18.37
N LYS A 45 -4.09 8.76 19.18
CA LYS A 45 -3.39 8.43 20.43
C LYS A 45 -4.30 7.69 21.41
N ALA A 46 -5.54 8.14 21.59
CA ALA A 46 -6.49 7.51 22.49
C ALA A 46 -6.83 6.07 22.05
N VAL A 47 -7.09 5.87 20.76
CA VAL A 47 -7.43 4.55 20.19
C VAL A 47 -6.22 3.59 20.25
N LEU A 48 -5.00 4.08 20.05
CA LEU A 48 -3.78 3.29 20.25
C LEU A 48 -3.65 2.84 21.71
N ALA A 49 -3.74 3.77 22.66
CA ALA A 49 -3.64 3.49 24.09
C ALA A 49 -4.72 2.50 24.56
N GLN A 50 -5.96 2.68 24.09
CA GLN A 50 -7.05 1.75 24.39
C GLN A 50 -6.73 0.35 23.89
N ARG A 51 -6.28 0.22 22.63
CA ARG A 51 -5.98 -1.12 22.08
C ARG A 51 -4.80 -1.76 22.78
N ARG A 52 -3.76 -0.99 23.10
CA ARG A 52 -2.60 -1.43 23.89
C ARG A 52 -3.06 -2.03 25.21
N ALA A 53 -3.85 -1.27 25.98
CA ALA A 53 -4.36 -1.71 27.28
C ALA A 53 -5.20 -3.00 27.17
N GLN A 54 -6.04 -3.13 26.14
CA GLN A 54 -6.83 -4.35 25.92
C GLN A 54 -5.95 -5.58 25.63
N ILE A 55 -4.90 -5.41 24.82
CA ILE A 55 -3.95 -6.47 24.49
C ILE A 55 -3.12 -6.86 25.72
N ASP A 56 -2.59 -5.87 26.45
CA ASP A 56 -1.76 -6.10 27.63
C ASP A 56 -2.55 -6.80 28.74
N ALA A 57 -3.83 -6.44 28.92
CA ALA A 57 -4.76 -7.08 29.83
C ALA A 57 -5.31 -8.42 29.33
N LYS A 58 -4.88 -8.91 28.16
CA LYS A 58 -5.36 -10.14 27.51
C LYS A 58 -6.90 -10.21 27.38
N GLN A 59 -7.52 -9.05 27.19
CA GLN A 59 -8.96 -8.96 26.99
C GLN A 59 -9.34 -9.50 25.61
N SER A 60 -10.54 -10.07 25.51
CA SER A 60 -11.12 -10.42 24.22
C SER A 60 -11.26 -9.16 23.35
N LEU A 61 -10.69 -9.20 22.15
CA LEU A 61 -10.81 -8.11 21.20
C LEU A 61 -12.14 -8.22 20.41
N SER A 62 -12.61 -7.08 19.91
CA SER A 62 -13.76 -7.03 18.99
C SER A 62 -13.49 -7.83 17.71
N ASN A 63 -14.57 -8.28 17.05
CA ASN A 63 -14.52 -9.11 15.83
C ASN A 63 -13.58 -8.58 14.71
N LEU A 64 -13.50 -7.26 14.52
CA LEU A 64 -12.57 -6.61 13.59
C LEU A 64 -11.60 -5.71 14.38
N PRO A 65 -10.61 -6.30 15.06
CA PRO A 65 -9.88 -5.62 16.12
C PRO A 65 -9.01 -4.46 15.62
N GLY A 66 -8.63 -4.47 14.34
CA GLY A 66 -7.84 -3.42 13.71
C GLY A 66 -8.65 -2.29 13.11
N GLN A 67 -9.98 -2.40 13.01
CA GLN A 67 -10.80 -1.44 12.26
C GLN A 67 -10.69 -0.02 12.83
N ALA A 68 -10.87 0.12 14.16
CA ALA A 68 -10.86 1.43 14.80
C ALA A 68 -9.50 2.15 14.63
N ILE A 69 -8.39 1.45 14.90
CA ILE A 69 -7.05 2.05 14.78
C ILE A 69 -6.71 2.36 13.31
N TYR A 70 -7.12 1.51 12.37
CA TYR A 70 -6.95 1.77 10.95
C TYR A 70 -7.67 3.06 10.52
N LEU A 71 -8.93 3.24 10.94
CA LEU A 71 -9.70 4.44 10.62
C LEU A 71 -9.12 5.69 11.28
N ALA A 72 -8.68 5.60 12.54
CA ALA A 72 -8.03 6.72 13.23
C ALA A 72 -6.72 7.15 12.54
N ARG A 73 -5.89 6.19 12.12
CA ARG A 73 -4.69 6.47 11.30
C ARG A 73 -5.04 7.19 9.99
N LEU A 74 -6.05 6.71 9.27
CA LEU A 74 -6.49 7.37 8.02
C LEU A 74 -6.98 8.79 8.28
N ALA A 75 -7.70 9.03 9.37
CA ALA A 75 -8.21 10.35 9.73
C ALA A 75 -7.07 11.35 10.00
N VAL A 76 -6.02 10.94 10.72
CA VAL A 76 -4.83 11.79 10.96
C VAL A 76 -4.14 12.15 9.65
N MET A 77 -3.86 11.17 8.79
CA MET A 77 -3.22 11.44 7.49
C MET A 77 -4.09 12.34 6.60
N SER A 78 -5.40 12.11 6.61
CA SER A 78 -6.36 12.92 5.84
C SER A 78 -6.42 14.36 6.32
N THR A 79 -6.55 14.58 7.62
CA THR A 79 -6.66 15.92 8.21
C THR A 79 -5.34 16.68 8.13
N TYR A 80 -4.20 15.98 8.18
CA TYR A 80 -2.90 16.60 7.92
C TYR A 80 -2.80 17.09 6.47
N LYS A 81 -3.26 16.30 5.50
CA LYS A 81 -3.32 16.75 4.10
C LYS A 81 -4.27 17.93 3.90
N ASP A 82 -5.40 17.96 4.62
CA ASP A 82 -6.30 19.12 4.64
C ASP A 82 -5.62 20.37 5.21
N LEU A 83 -4.82 20.22 6.26
CA LEU A 83 -4.03 21.29 6.87
C LEU A 83 -2.95 21.82 5.92
N THR A 84 -2.14 20.95 5.33
CA THR A 84 -1.05 21.36 4.43
C THR A 84 -1.57 21.96 3.12
N ASP A 85 -2.81 21.63 2.71
CA ASP A 85 -3.46 22.24 1.54
C ASP A 85 -3.78 23.74 1.70
N VAL A 86 -4.06 24.18 2.93
CA VAL A 86 -4.45 25.58 3.26
C VAL A 86 -3.37 26.33 4.03
N LEU A 87 -2.40 25.61 4.58
CA LEU A 87 -1.24 26.14 5.30
C LEU A 87 0.04 25.38 4.89
N PRO A 88 0.60 25.62 3.68
CA PRO A 88 1.76 24.90 3.18
C PRO A 88 3.02 25.00 4.04
N SER A 89 3.13 26.03 4.89
CA SER A 89 4.22 26.15 5.88
C SER A 89 4.22 25.03 6.92
N ARG A 90 3.15 24.24 7.02
CA ARG A 90 3.08 23.02 7.86
C ARG A 90 3.64 21.76 7.18
N ILE A 91 3.97 21.81 5.90
CA ILE A 91 4.62 20.69 5.21
C ILE A 91 5.97 20.42 5.89
N GLY A 92 6.09 19.22 6.46
CA GLY A 92 7.25 18.84 7.26
C GLY A 92 8.43 18.30 6.45
N ARG A 93 9.36 17.70 7.18
CA ARG A 93 10.51 16.96 6.63
C ARG A 93 10.10 15.61 6.01
N PRO A 94 10.97 15.01 5.18
CA PRO A 94 10.84 13.60 4.81
C PRO A 94 10.76 12.67 6.03
N ASN A 95 10.07 11.54 5.85
CA ASN A 95 9.84 10.52 6.87
C ASN A 95 10.38 9.15 6.43
N LYS A 96 10.57 8.25 7.39
CA LYS A 96 11.12 6.90 7.16
C LYS A 96 10.21 5.97 6.35
N PHE A 97 8.95 6.34 6.14
CA PHE A 97 7.98 5.56 5.37
C PHE A 97 7.90 5.99 3.91
N ASN A 98 8.68 7.00 3.50
CA ASN A 98 8.67 7.62 2.17
C ASN A 98 7.28 8.12 1.74
N VAL A 99 6.43 8.47 2.71
CA VAL A 99 5.15 9.14 2.41
C VAL A 99 5.45 10.58 2.00
N PRO A 100 4.80 11.14 0.97
CA PRO A 100 5.03 12.54 0.60
C PRO A 100 4.80 13.48 1.80
N PRO A 101 5.71 14.43 2.11
CA PRO A 101 5.63 15.23 3.35
C PRO A 101 4.36 16.09 3.49
N ALA A 102 3.63 16.36 2.42
CA ALA A 102 2.33 17.03 2.50
C ALA A 102 1.21 16.13 3.08
N TYR A 103 1.42 14.81 3.11
CA TYR A 103 0.44 13.81 3.51
C TYR A 103 0.72 13.19 4.88
N PHE A 104 1.88 13.46 5.46
CA PHE A 104 2.30 12.83 6.72
C PHE A 104 3.24 13.71 7.55
N GLU A 105 2.88 13.92 8.82
CA GLU A 105 3.74 14.61 9.79
C GLU A 105 4.82 13.65 10.31
N ALA A 106 6.09 13.98 10.10
CA ALA A 106 7.19 13.08 10.46
C ALA A 106 7.33 12.86 11.99
N ASP A 107 6.79 13.75 12.82
CA ASP A 107 6.91 13.65 14.28
C ASP A 107 5.98 12.61 14.90
N ILE A 108 4.96 12.16 14.15
CA ILE A 108 4.06 11.07 14.59
C ILE A 108 4.56 9.68 14.18
N GLU A 109 5.76 9.57 13.62
CA GLU A 109 6.40 8.30 13.26
C GLU A 109 6.35 7.23 14.37
N PRO A 110 6.63 7.54 15.65
CA PRO A 110 6.52 6.55 16.73
C PRO A 110 5.11 5.97 16.89
N LEU A 111 4.07 6.78 16.66
CA LEU A 111 2.67 6.31 16.73
C LEU A 111 2.34 5.36 15.57
N ILE A 112 2.94 5.57 14.40
CA ILE A 112 2.77 4.67 13.25
C ILE A 112 3.50 3.35 13.47
N GLU A 113 4.67 3.37 14.10
CA GLU A 113 5.36 2.14 14.51
C GLU A 113 4.56 1.37 15.56
N GLU A 114 3.99 2.08 16.54
CA GLU A 114 3.11 1.47 17.52
C GLU A 114 1.89 0.83 16.85
N TYR A 115 1.24 1.56 15.96
CA TYR A 115 0.15 1.06 15.12
C TYR A 115 0.56 -0.24 14.41
N ALA A 116 1.71 -0.24 13.72
CA ALA A 116 2.18 -1.41 12.98
C ALA A 116 2.45 -2.61 13.90
N ALA A 117 2.99 -2.38 15.10
CA ALA A 117 3.23 -3.43 16.10
C ALA A 117 1.92 -4.04 16.62
N LEU A 118 0.93 -3.20 16.98
CA LEU A 118 -0.40 -3.65 17.40
C LEU A 118 -1.10 -4.43 16.28
N PHE A 119 -1.06 -3.89 15.06
CA PHE A 119 -1.71 -4.49 13.90
C PHE A 119 -1.15 -5.87 13.57
N ARG A 120 0.18 -6.03 13.65
CA ARG A 120 0.84 -7.33 13.47
C ARG A 120 0.30 -8.38 14.43
N GLY A 121 0.15 -8.04 15.71
CA GLY A 121 -0.43 -8.94 16.71
C GLY A 121 -1.88 -9.32 16.38
N MET A 122 -2.71 -8.34 16.02
CA MET A 122 -4.11 -8.55 15.65
C MET A 122 -4.29 -9.33 14.32
N GLN A 123 -3.28 -9.34 13.47
CA GLN A 123 -3.23 -10.09 12.21
C GLN A 123 -2.54 -11.45 12.33
N SER A 124 -2.24 -11.90 13.56
CA SER A 124 -1.60 -13.20 13.80
C SER A 124 -2.26 -14.32 13.00
N PRO A 125 -1.48 -15.32 12.55
CA PRO A 125 -2.03 -16.41 11.79
C PRO A 125 -3.17 -17.11 12.53
N PRO A 126 -4.25 -17.51 11.83
CA PRO A 126 -5.29 -18.35 12.41
C PRO A 126 -4.70 -19.63 13.00
N LYS A 127 -5.33 -20.17 14.04
CA LYS A 127 -4.91 -21.43 14.66
C LYS A 127 -4.87 -22.55 13.61
N GLY A 128 -3.76 -23.30 13.60
CA GLY A 128 -3.55 -24.38 12.63
C GLY A 128 -3.09 -23.90 11.25
N ALA A 129 -2.81 -22.60 11.08
CA ALA A 129 -2.20 -22.10 9.87
C ALA A 129 -0.82 -22.75 9.64
N GLN A 130 -0.64 -23.21 8.42
CA GLN A 130 0.46 -24.01 7.93
C GLN A 130 1.47 -23.09 7.22
N ALA A 131 2.44 -22.59 8.00
CA ALA A 131 3.52 -21.76 7.48
C ALA A 131 4.43 -22.53 6.52
N SER A 132 5.11 -21.79 5.64
CA SER A 132 6.24 -22.24 4.84
C SER A 132 7.55 -21.76 5.46
N ALA A 133 8.60 -22.59 5.32
CA ALA A 133 9.96 -22.23 5.67
C ALA A 133 10.60 -21.29 4.63
N THR A 134 10.07 -21.25 3.42
CA THR A 134 10.60 -20.50 2.27
C THR A 134 9.54 -19.57 1.65
N PRO A 135 8.82 -18.75 2.45
CA PRO A 135 7.60 -18.09 1.99
C PRO A 135 7.81 -17.16 0.78
N PHE A 136 8.94 -16.47 0.71
CA PHE A 136 9.22 -15.59 -0.43
C PHE A 136 9.61 -16.37 -1.69
N LYS A 137 10.37 -17.45 -1.53
CA LYS A 137 10.72 -18.34 -2.64
C LYS A 137 9.49 -19.03 -3.20
N ASP A 138 8.60 -19.52 -2.34
CA ASP A 138 7.33 -20.13 -2.75
C ASP A 138 6.50 -19.17 -3.63
N VAL A 139 6.41 -17.89 -3.26
CA VAL A 139 5.70 -16.87 -4.06
C VAL A 139 6.38 -16.65 -5.42
N ALA A 140 7.70 -16.51 -5.44
CA ALA A 140 8.46 -16.30 -6.68
C ALA A 140 8.36 -17.51 -7.62
N ASP A 141 8.58 -18.72 -7.11
CA ASP A 141 8.53 -19.96 -7.86
C ASP A 141 7.14 -20.21 -8.46
N LEU A 142 6.07 -20.00 -7.67
CA LEU A 142 4.69 -20.08 -8.17
C LEU A 142 4.45 -19.07 -9.29
N GLY A 143 4.89 -17.81 -9.11
CA GLY A 143 4.77 -16.77 -10.13
C GLY A 143 5.46 -17.15 -11.45
N ARG A 144 6.72 -17.59 -11.36
CA ARG A 144 7.54 -18.04 -12.50
C ARG A 144 6.91 -19.22 -13.23
N ALA A 145 6.55 -20.27 -12.50
CA ALA A 145 6.00 -21.49 -13.07
C ALA A 145 4.64 -21.25 -13.75
N ILE A 146 3.79 -20.40 -13.18
CA ILE A 146 2.54 -19.98 -13.83
C ILE A 146 2.85 -19.22 -15.13
N GLY A 147 3.82 -18.30 -15.10
CA GLY A 147 4.26 -17.56 -16.28
C GLY A 147 4.73 -18.46 -17.41
N LEU A 148 5.66 -19.37 -17.13
CA LEU A 148 6.18 -20.37 -18.09
C LEU A 148 5.04 -21.24 -18.65
N ALA A 149 4.16 -21.76 -17.79
CA ALA A 149 3.02 -22.58 -18.21
C ALA A 149 1.98 -21.81 -19.06
N LYS A 150 1.99 -20.48 -18.98
CA LYS A 150 1.19 -19.56 -19.80
C LYS A 150 1.91 -19.13 -21.09
N GLY A 151 3.11 -19.64 -21.35
CA GLY A 151 3.86 -19.43 -22.59
C GLY A 151 4.82 -18.24 -22.55
N LEU A 152 5.18 -17.75 -21.36
CA LEU A 152 6.22 -16.73 -21.23
C LEU A 152 7.60 -17.32 -21.50
N ASP A 153 8.48 -16.49 -22.07
CA ASP A 153 9.92 -16.74 -22.06
C ASP A 153 10.50 -16.58 -20.64
N ALA A 154 11.78 -16.89 -20.48
CA ALA A 154 12.45 -16.82 -19.19
C ALA A 154 12.42 -15.40 -18.58
N ALA A 155 12.65 -14.36 -19.38
CA ALA A 155 12.72 -12.99 -18.89
C ALA A 155 11.35 -12.49 -18.40
N ALA A 156 10.28 -12.76 -19.15
CA ALA A 156 8.92 -12.42 -18.75
C ALA A 156 8.43 -13.29 -17.59
N ALA A 157 8.88 -14.55 -17.48
CA ALA A 157 8.59 -15.39 -16.32
C ALA A 157 9.27 -14.88 -15.03
N GLU A 158 10.48 -14.32 -15.13
CA GLU A 158 11.11 -13.64 -13.98
C GLU A 158 10.33 -12.38 -13.56
N ALA A 159 9.80 -11.62 -14.53
CA ALA A 159 8.89 -10.52 -14.21
C ALA A 159 7.63 -11.02 -13.47
N ALA A 160 7.06 -12.16 -13.87
CA ALA A 160 5.92 -12.78 -13.18
C ALA A 160 6.25 -13.18 -11.73
N ALA A 161 7.47 -13.68 -11.49
CA ALA A 161 7.97 -14.01 -10.15
C ALA A 161 8.09 -12.75 -9.28
N ARG A 162 8.75 -11.71 -9.80
CA ARG A 162 8.91 -10.40 -9.13
C ARG A 162 7.56 -9.76 -8.79
N ILE A 163 6.63 -9.73 -9.75
CA ILE A 163 5.29 -9.16 -9.58
C ILE A 163 4.48 -9.94 -8.54
N SER A 164 4.58 -11.27 -8.54
CA SER A 164 3.93 -12.11 -7.52
C SER A 164 4.39 -11.75 -6.10
N LEU A 165 5.68 -11.49 -5.90
CA LEU A 165 6.21 -10.97 -4.64
C LEU A 165 5.69 -9.56 -4.34
N GLY A 166 5.64 -8.67 -5.34
CA GLY A 166 5.03 -7.35 -5.21
C GLY A 166 3.62 -7.42 -4.63
N ILE A 167 2.75 -8.26 -5.21
CA ILE A 167 1.37 -8.48 -4.76
C ILE A 167 1.36 -9.04 -3.33
N PHE A 168 2.23 -10.01 -3.02
CA PHE A 168 2.34 -10.57 -1.66
C PHE A 168 2.64 -9.49 -0.62
N PHE A 169 3.57 -8.58 -0.90
CA PHE A 169 3.87 -7.44 -0.04
C PHE A 169 2.74 -6.42 0.01
N ALA A 170 2.06 -6.13 -1.10
CA ALA A 170 0.90 -5.24 -1.12
C ALA A 170 -0.19 -5.71 -0.16
N GLU A 171 -0.55 -6.98 -0.24
CA GLU A 171 -1.67 -7.57 0.52
C GLU A 171 -1.33 -7.83 1.99
N THR A 172 -0.10 -8.28 2.28
CA THR A 172 0.24 -8.81 3.61
C THR A 172 1.42 -8.14 4.30
N ASN A 173 2.07 -7.17 3.63
CA ASN A 173 3.35 -6.61 4.06
C ASN A 173 4.44 -7.69 4.22
N GLY A 174 4.36 -8.76 3.41
CA GLY A 174 5.30 -9.89 3.43
C GLY A 174 5.03 -10.93 4.52
N ASN A 175 3.89 -10.87 5.21
CA ASN A 175 3.55 -11.81 6.27
C ASN A 175 2.69 -12.96 5.74
N GLN A 176 3.10 -14.19 6.02
CA GLN A 176 2.32 -15.36 5.64
C GLN A 176 1.13 -15.60 6.57
N ASN A 177 0.06 -16.16 6.01
CA ASN A 177 -1.09 -16.71 6.70
C ASN A 177 -1.85 -15.73 7.62
N ILE A 178 -1.81 -14.42 7.37
CA ILE A 178 -2.42 -13.43 8.27
C ILE A 178 -3.95 -13.56 8.36
N GLY A 179 -4.49 -13.42 9.58
CA GLY A 179 -5.92 -13.59 9.89
C GLY A 179 -6.85 -12.43 9.52
N ASN A 180 -6.29 -11.30 9.06
CA ASN A 180 -6.92 -10.03 8.73
C ASN A 180 -7.70 -9.34 9.87
N ALA A 181 -7.14 -8.26 10.40
CA ALA A 181 -7.74 -7.50 11.49
C ALA A 181 -8.93 -6.61 11.07
N ARG A 182 -9.28 -6.55 9.78
CA ARG A 182 -10.35 -5.71 9.20
C ARG A 182 -11.38 -6.48 8.37
N SER A 183 -11.20 -7.79 8.19
CA SER A 183 -12.16 -8.61 7.47
C SER A 183 -12.17 -10.03 7.98
N ASN A 184 -13.36 -10.62 8.10
CA ASN A 184 -13.49 -12.06 8.33
C ASN A 184 -13.46 -12.88 7.04
N THR A 185 -13.64 -12.24 5.90
CA THR A 185 -13.76 -12.90 4.60
C THR A 185 -12.39 -13.20 4.01
N TYR A 186 -11.51 -12.21 4.04
CA TYR A 186 -10.24 -12.19 3.32
C TYR A 186 -9.10 -12.52 4.28
N LYS A 187 -8.43 -13.66 4.08
CA LYS A 187 -7.41 -14.20 5.01
C LYS A 187 -6.30 -14.91 4.26
N GLY A 188 -5.23 -15.24 4.98
CA GLY A 188 -4.14 -16.05 4.43
C GLY A 188 -3.08 -15.22 3.71
N SER A 189 -2.17 -15.91 3.04
CA SER A 189 -0.96 -15.33 2.46
C SER A 189 -1.20 -14.40 1.26
N LEU A 190 -2.38 -14.35 0.66
CA LEU A 190 -2.78 -13.31 -0.32
C LEU A 190 -4.14 -12.69 0.00
N GLN A 191 -4.56 -12.75 1.28
CA GLN A 191 -5.83 -12.17 1.74
C GLN A 191 -7.03 -12.60 0.87
N THR A 192 -7.11 -13.87 0.50
CA THR A 192 -8.11 -14.38 -0.45
C THR A 192 -9.44 -14.71 0.26
N GLY A 193 -10.56 -14.41 -0.40
CA GLY A 193 -11.89 -14.86 0.02
C GLY A 193 -12.15 -16.34 -0.32
N THR A 194 -13.17 -16.97 0.27
CA THR A 194 -13.50 -18.39 -0.01
C THR A 194 -13.88 -18.65 -1.47
N SER A 195 -14.58 -17.72 -2.12
CA SER A 195 -14.97 -17.83 -3.53
C SER A 195 -13.76 -17.73 -4.46
N GLU A 196 -12.88 -16.77 -4.17
CA GLU A 196 -11.65 -16.54 -4.92
C GLU A 196 -10.69 -17.72 -4.78
N ASP A 197 -10.53 -18.26 -3.56
CA ASP A 197 -9.73 -19.45 -3.30
C ASP A 197 -10.20 -20.64 -4.15
N ARG A 198 -11.52 -20.92 -4.13
CA ARG A 198 -12.13 -22.00 -4.92
C ARG A 198 -11.90 -21.82 -6.42
N LYS A 199 -12.05 -20.59 -6.93
CA LYS A 199 -11.82 -20.25 -8.33
C LYS A 199 -10.34 -20.41 -8.71
N GLY A 200 -9.45 -19.95 -7.85
CA GLY A 200 -8.00 -20.11 -7.97
C GLY A 200 -7.59 -21.57 -8.04
N ARG A 201 -8.05 -22.40 -7.10
CA ARG A 201 -7.81 -23.84 -7.06
C ARG A 201 -8.25 -24.54 -8.34
N ARG A 202 -9.45 -24.24 -8.85
CA ARG A 202 -9.95 -24.82 -10.10
C ARG A 202 -9.07 -24.44 -11.29
N LYS A 203 -8.67 -23.17 -11.38
CA LYS A 203 -7.78 -22.72 -12.45
C LYS A 203 -6.38 -23.34 -12.34
N TRP A 204 -5.86 -23.49 -11.12
CA TRP A 204 -4.60 -24.20 -10.88
C TRP A 204 -4.66 -25.63 -11.37
N ALA A 205 -5.70 -26.39 -11.00
CA ALA A 205 -5.86 -27.78 -11.41
C ALA A 205 -5.84 -27.94 -12.94
N ALA A 206 -6.45 -27.00 -13.68
CA ALA A 206 -6.41 -27.00 -15.13
C ALA A 206 -5.02 -26.68 -15.73
N LEU A 207 -4.22 -25.86 -15.03
CA LEU A 207 -2.88 -25.46 -15.49
C LEU A 207 -1.78 -26.43 -15.03
N LYS A 208 -1.99 -27.17 -13.95
CA LYS A 208 -0.99 -28.04 -13.30
C LYS A 208 -0.30 -29.03 -14.24
N PRO A 209 -0.96 -29.68 -15.23
CA PRO A 209 -0.25 -30.54 -16.17
C PRO A 209 0.82 -29.81 -16.99
N LYS A 210 0.57 -28.55 -17.38
CA LYS A 210 1.57 -27.72 -18.07
C LYS A 210 2.68 -27.29 -17.13
N ILE A 211 2.34 -26.97 -15.88
CA ILE A 211 3.34 -26.66 -14.85
C ILE A 211 4.28 -27.85 -14.66
N ALA A 212 3.76 -29.07 -14.57
CA ALA A 212 4.60 -30.27 -14.44
C ALA A 212 5.56 -30.49 -15.63
N GLN A 213 5.25 -29.94 -16.82
CA GLN A 213 6.12 -30.02 -17.99
C GLN A 213 7.25 -28.98 -17.94
N VAL A 214 6.97 -27.76 -17.47
CA VAL A 214 7.94 -26.65 -17.45
C VAL A 214 8.73 -26.54 -16.14
N ASP A 215 8.13 -27.00 -15.04
CA ASP A 215 8.70 -26.99 -13.69
C ASP A 215 8.12 -28.16 -12.86
N PRO A 216 8.66 -29.38 -13.02
CA PRO A 216 8.18 -30.56 -12.28
C PRO A 216 8.39 -30.45 -10.76
N ALA A 217 9.38 -29.66 -10.30
CA ALA A 217 9.64 -29.46 -8.89
C ALA A 217 8.50 -28.66 -8.22
N VAL A 218 7.99 -27.61 -8.89
CA VAL A 218 6.83 -26.86 -8.40
C VAL A 218 5.58 -27.73 -8.36
N ALA A 219 5.35 -28.59 -9.36
CA ALA A 219 4.21 -29.52 -9.35
C ALA A 219 4.28 -30.53 -8.20
N ALA A 220 5.46 -31.13 -7.96
CA ALA A 220 5.67 -32.06 -6.85
C ALA A 220 5.56 -31.37 -5.48
N ARG A 221 6.07 -30.14 -5.37
CA ARG A 221 5.91 -29.30 -4.17
C ARG A 221 4.44 -29.02 -3.88
N ASP A 222 3.66 -28.74 -4.91
CA ASP A 222 2.22 -28.54 -4.81
C ASP A 222 1.49 -29.79 -4.30
N ASP A 223 1.82 -30.98 -4.80
CA ASP A 223 1.25 -32.24 -4.29
C ASP A 223 1.51 -32.43 -2.79
N LYS A 224 2.74 -32.15 -2.35
CA LYS A 224 3.12 -32.22 -0.93
C LYS A 224 2.31 -31.24 -0.06
N GLU A 225 2.11 -30.03 -0.54
CA GLU A 225 1.38 -29.00 0.21
C GLU A 225 -0.14 -29.25 0.21
N GLU A 226 -0.71 -29.77 -0.89
CA GLU A 226 -2.10 -30.24 -0.91
C GLU A 226 -2.32 -31.42 0.06
N ALA A 227 -1.39 -32.36 0.12
CA ALA A 227 -1.45 -33.45 1.10
C ALA A 227 -1.34 -32.93 2.54
N ARG A 228 -0.47 -31.94 2.79
CA ARG A 228 -0.26 -31.34 4.11
C ARG A 228 -1.51 -30.64 4.64
N ILE A 229 -2.21 -29.87 3.81
CA ILE A 229 -3.46 -29.21 4.22
C ILE A 229 -4.66 -30.18 4.22
N GLY A 230 -4.63 -31.21 3.37
CA GLY A 230 -5.66 -32.22 3.27
C GLY A 230 -7.04 -31.62 2.98
N LYS A 231 -8.00 -31.88 3.88
CA LYS A 231 -9.38 -31.34 3.80
C LYS A 231 -9.54 -29.97 4.47
N GLY A 232 -8.45 -29.38 4.98
CA GLY A 232 -8.46 -28.07 5.61
C GLY A 232 -8.74 -26.94 4.63
N ASP A 233 -8.97 -25.74 5.19
CA ASP A 233 -9.10 -24.52 4.40
C ASP A 233 -7.75 -24.18 3.73
N GLN A 234 -7.70 -24.24 2.40
CA GLN A 234 -6.46 -24.00 1.64
C GLN A 234 -5.90 -22.59 1.84
N ARG A 235 -6.70 -21.63 2.32
CA ARG A 235 -6.22 -20.28 2.66
C ARG A 235 -5.30 -20.28 3.89
N TYR A 236 -5.32 -21.34 4.69
CA TYR A 236 -4.51 -21.47 5.89
C TYR A 236 -3.19 -22.18 5.66
N ASN A 237 -2.92 -22.68 4.45
CA ASN A 237 -1.60 -23.13 4.05
C ASN A 237 -0.95 -22.09 3.13
N HIS A 238 0.29 -21.70 3.44
CA HIS A 238 0.95 -20.60 2.72
C HIS A 238 1.01 -20.84 1.21
N TRP A 239 1.50 -22.02 0.82
CA TRP A 239 1.66 -22.40 -0.58
C TRP A 239 0.32 -22.37 -1.32
N THR A 240 -0.68 -23.09 -0.81
CA THR A 240 -1.99 -23.18 -1.49
C THR A 240 -2.71 -21.83 -1.50
N ALA A 241 -2.58 -21.01 -0.45
CA ALA A 241 -3.16 -19.68 -0.39
C ALA A 241 -2.56 -18.73 -1.43
N VAL A 242 -1.22 -18.71 -1.58
CA VAL A 242 -0.52 -17.91 -2.59
C VAL A 242 -0.92 -18.38 -3.99
N ARG A 243 -0.78 -19.67 -4.25
CA ARG A 243 -1.14 -20.31 -5.53
C ARG A 243 -2.57 -19.96 -5.96
N ASN A 244 -3.54 -20.17 -5.08
CA ASN A 244 -4.94 -19.92 -5.39
C ASN A 244 -5.20 -18.42 -5.59
N GLY A 245 -4.60 -17.54 -4.78
CA GLY A 245 -4.71 -16.09 -4.95
C GLY A 245 -4.18 -15.61 -6.30
N LEU A 246 -2.96 -16.02 -6.68
CA LEU A 246 -2.36 -15.71 -7.99
C LEU A 246 -3.22 -16.21 -9.14
N MET A 247 -3.68 -17.47 -9.07
CA MET A 247 -4.52 -18.06 -10.12
C MET A 247 -5.88 -17.38 -10.26
N ASN A 248 -6.46 -16.89 -9.16
CA ASN A 248 -7.76 -16.22 -9.19
C ASN A 248 -7.70 -14.89 -9.95
N ALA A 249 -6.77 -14.00 -9.57
CA ALA A 249 -6.77 -12.60 -9.99
C ALA A 249 -5.75 -12.26 -11.09
N HIS A 250 -4.61 -12.97 -11.18
CA HIS A 250 -3.44 -12.50 -11.92
C HIS A 250 -2.99 -13.43 -13.05
N ALA A 251 -3.11 -14.74 -12.91
CA ALA A 251 -2.52 -15.70 -13.84
C ALA A 251 -2.94 -15.54 -15.31
N ASP A 252 -4.14 -15.02 -15.60
CA ASP A 252 -4.58 -14.79 -16.98
C ASP A 252 -3.94 -13.54 -17.61
N LEU A 253 -3.43 -12.62 -16.79
CA LEU A 253 -2.65 -11.47 -17.26
C LEU A 253 -1.18 -11.80 -17.46
N PHE A 254 -0.67 -12.88 -16.86
CA PHE A 254 0.74 -13.24 -17.04
C PHE A 254 1.07 -13.47 -18.52
N ALA A 255 0.17 -14.07 -19.30
CA ALA A 255 0.37 -14.22 -20.75
C ALA A 255 0.54 -12.89 -21.51
N GLN A 256 0.12 -11.77 -20.92
CA GLN A 256 0.22 -10.41 -21.49
C GLN A 256 1.42 -9.63 -20.91
N LEU A 257 2.27 -10.25 -20.07
CA LEU A 257 3.40 -9.57 -19.43
C LEU A 257 4.38 -8.92 -20.41
N PRO A 258 4.74 -9.52 -21.56
CA PRO A 258 5.63 -8.85 -22.51
C PRO A 258 5.08 -7.49 -22.97
N ASP A 259 3.76 -7.38 -23.17
CA ASP A 259 3.11 -6.14 -23.57
C ASP A 259 2.99 -5.15 -22.41
N ILE A 260 2.67 -5.65 -21.21
CA ILE A 260 2.63 -4.84 -19.99
C ILE A 260 4.02 -4.24 -19.70
N MET A 261 5.09 -5.02 -19.82
CA MET A 261 6.47 -4.55 -19.60
C MET A 261 6.91 -3.50 -20.62
N ARG A 262 6.46 -3.61 -21.87
CA ARG A 262 6.72 -2.60 -22.90
C ARG A 262 5.96 -1.30 -22.62
N MET A 263 4.72 -1.42 -22.16
CA MET A 263 3.85 -0.29 -21.83
C MET A 263 4.28 0.43 -20.54
N LEU A 264 4.72 -0.33 -19.53
CA LEU A 264 5.17 0.14 -18.23
C LEU A 264 6.59 -0.39 -17.98
N PRO A 265 7.63 0.31 -18.44
CA PRO A 265 9.01 -0.15 -18.29
C PRO A 265 9.49 -0.14 -16.82
N ASP A 266 8.90 0.71 -15.98
CA ASP A 266 9.19 0.75 -14.55
C ASP A 266 8.58 -0.45 -13.79
N GLU A 267 9.40 -1.11 -12.98
CA GLU A 267 8.99 -2.34 -12.28
C GLU A 267 7.97 -2.08 -11.17
N ILE A 268 8.01 -0.90 -10.54
CA ILE A 268 7.06 -0.52 -9.49
C ILE A 268 5.70 -0.23 -10.13
N ASP A 269 5.67 0.46 -11.27
CA ASP A 269 4.44 0.70 -12.04
C ASP A 269 3.82 -0.61 -12.55
N GLN A 270 4.63 -1.60 -12.93
CA GLN A 270 4.13 -2.96 -13.22
C GLN A 270 3.45 -3.57 -11.99
N MET A 271 4.04 -3.49 -10.80
CA MET A 271 3.40 -4.00 -9.57
C MET A 271 2.11 -3.25 -9.23
N LYS A 272 2.10 -1.91 -9.39
CA LYS A 272 0.91 -1.07 -9.22
C LYS A 272 -0.19 -1.46 -10.19
N PHE A 273 0.13 -1.74 -11.46
CA PHE A 273 -0.83 -2.25 -12.44
C PHE A 273 -1.52 -3.53 -11.94
N PHE A 274 -0.74 -4.49 -11.44
CA PHE A 274 -1.30 -5.75 -10.92
C PHE A 274 -2.12 -5.55 -9.64
N GLN A 275 -1.78 -4.56 -8.81
CA GLN A 275 -2.62 -4.18 -7.67
C GLN A 275 -3.95 -3.54 -8.13
N LEU A 276 -3.92 -2.68 -9.16
CA LEU A 276 -5.12 -2.06 -9.73
C LEU A 276 -6.06 -3.08 -10.36
N ILE A 277 -5.56 -4.20 -10.88
CA ILE A 277 -6.39 -5.30 -11.36
C ILE A 277 -7.29 -5.87 -10.24
N GLN A 278 -6.88 -5.83 -8.98
CA GLN A 278 -7.73 -6.26 -7.87
C GLN A 278 -8.75 -5.19 -7.48
N ILE A 279 -8.37 -3.90 -7.57
CA ILE A 279 -9.18 -2.77 -7.11
C ILE A 279 -10.24 -2.37 -8.13
N ILE A 280 -9.83 -2.19 -9.39
CA ILE A 280 -10.66 -1.73 -10.51
C ILE A 280 -10.33 -2.56 -11.78
N PRO A 281 -10.68 -3.86 -11.82
CA PRO A 281 -10.27 -4.78 -12.88
C PRO A 281 -10.69 -4.34 -14.28
N SER A 282 -11.97 -4.01 -14.48
CA SER A 282 -12.50 -3.70 -15.81
C SER A 282 -11.92 -2.39 -16.37
N PRO A 283 -11.86 -1.28 -15.61
CA PRO A 283 -11.18 -0.08 -16.08
C PRO A 283 -9.70 -0.29 -16.39
N THR A 284 -8.97 -1.06 -15.57
CA THR A 284 -7.53 -1.32 -15.77
C THR A 284 -7.29 -2.12 -17.05
N ARG A 285 -8.11 -3.14 -17.32
CA ARG A 285 -8.06 -3.89 -18.59
C ARG A 285 -8.42 -3.04 -19.80
N SER A 286 -9.40 -2.14 -19.65
CA SER A 286 -9.81 -1.23 -20.74
C SER A 286 -8.69 -0.25 -21.08
N ALA A 287 -8.02 0.31 -20.06
CA ALA A 287 -6.87 1.17 -20.25
C ALA A 287 -5.70 0.42 -20.91
N PHE A 288 -5.41 -0.80 -20.48
CA PHE A 288 -4.38 -1.64 -21.10
C PHE A 288 -4.68 -1.88 -22.59
N ASN A 289 -5.90 -2.33 -22.91
CA ASN A 289 -6.31 -2.63 -24.28
C ASN A 289 -6.38 -1.38 -25.18
N SER A 290 -6.40 -0.17 -24.62
CA SER A 290 -6.40 1.06 -25.40
C SER A 290 -5.05 1.37 -26.06
N GLY A 291 -3.96 0.77 -25.58
CA GLY A 291 -2.59 1.12 -25.99
C GLY A 291 -2.09 2.48 -25.47
N ASN A 292 -2.95 3.26 -24.79
CA ASN A 292 -2.61 4.56 -24.20
C ASN A 292 -2.94 4.55 -22.69
N PHE A 293 -2.35 3.59 -21.98
CA PHE A 293 -2.69 3.32 -20.58
C PHE A 293 -2.57 4.54 -19.70
N GLU A 294 -1.41 5.19 -19.66
CA GLU A 294 -1.13 6.31 -18.74
C GLU A 294 -2.08 7.50 -18.91
N ALA A 295 -2.46 7.83 -20.15
CA ALA A 295 -3.38 8.94 -20.43
C ALA A 295 -4.86 8.53 -20.38
N TYR A 296 -5.18 7.23 -20.29
CA TYR A 296 -6.55 6.74 -20.20
C TYR A 296 -7.23 7.33 -18.96
N ARG A 297 -8.38 7.99 -19.16
CA ARG A 297 -9.11 8.70 -18.09
C ARG A 297 -10.29 7.89 -17.59
N ILE A 298 -10.44 7.84 -16.27
CA ILE A 298 -11.63 7.33 -15.60
C ILE A 298 -12.41 8.51 -15.03
N SER A 299 -13.72 8.55 -15.29
CA SER A 299 -14.66 9.52 -14.71
C SER A 299 -15.91 8.87 -14.10
N ASP A 300 -16.02 7.54 -14.14
CA ASP A 300 -17.13 6.84 -13.51
C ASP A 300 -17.10 7.05 -11.98
N ALA A 301 -18.19 7.58 -11.43
CA ALA A 301 -18.25 7.97 -10.03
C ALA A 301 -18.06 6.78 -9.06
N ARG A 302 -18.52 5.58 -9.45
CA ARG A 302 -18.37 4.37 -8.64
C ARG A 302 -16.91 3.90 -8.67
N ILE A 303 -16.27 3.91 -9.82
CA ILE A 303 -14.84 3.58 -9.96
C ILE A 303 -13.97 4.58 -9.19
N MET A 304 -14.24 5.88 -9.30
CA MET A 304 -13.57 6.90 -8.49
C MET A 304 -13.80 6.66 -6.99
N GLY A 305 -15.01 6.23 -6.59
CA GLY A 305 -15.31 5.79 -5.23
C GLY A 305 -14.42 4.62 -4.77
N TYR A 306 -14.17 3.63 -5.62
CA TYR A 306 -13.26 2.53 -5.29
C TYR A 306 -11.81 2.99 -5.08
N LEU A 307 -11.32 3.93 -5.89
CA LEU A 307 -9.97 4.50 -5.72
C LEU A 307 -9.84 5.23 -4.38
N ARG A 308 -10.86 5.99 -3.96
CA ARG A 308 -10.92 6.64 -2.64
C ARG A 308 -11.03 5.66 -1.48
N ASN A 309 -11.68 4.51 -1.67
CA ASN A 309 -11.76 3.50 -0.62
C ASN A 309 -10.45 2.71 -0.45
N ASN A 310 -9.58 2.72 -1.47
CA ASN A 310 -8.32 2.00 -1.50
C ASN A 310 -7.08 2.89 -1.31
N SER A 311 -7.24 4.05 -0.65
CA SER A 311 -6.12 4.92 -0.24
C SER A 311 -5.36 5.62 -1.38
N ILE A 312 -5.95 5.74 -2.59
CA ILE A 312 -5.33 6.41 -3.74
C ILE A 312 -5.72 7.91 -3.75
N PHE A 313 -7.01 8.23 -3.73
CA PHE A 313 -7.52 9.61 -3.67
C PHE A 313 -8.24 9.91 -2.35
N THR A 314 -7.67 9.42 -1.26
CA THR A 314 -8.35 9.35 0.04
C THR A 314 -8.01 10.53 0.95
N PHE A 315 -6.79 11.04 0.86
CA PHE A 315 -6.23 11.98 1.83
C PHE A 315 -6.38 13.41 1.33
N GLY A 316 -7.03 14.27 2.13
CA GLY A 316 -7.32 15.64 1.73
C GLY A 316 -8.62 15.82 0.95
N LYS A 317 -9.24 16.98 1.11
CA LYS A 317 -10.49 17.40 0.46
C LYS A 317 -10.32 17.48 -1.05
N LYS A 318 -9.19 18.02 -1.53
CA LYS A 318 -8.91 18.18 -2.97
C LYS A 318 -8.85 16.83 -3.68
N ASP A 319 -8.15 15.86 -3.11
CA ASP A 319 -8.03 14.51 -3.68
C ASP A 319 -9.39 13.82 -3.70
N ARG A 320 -10.15 13.90 -2.60
CA ARG A 320 -11.51 13.34 -2.53
C ARG A 320 -12.49 14.02 -3.50
N ALA A 321 -12.30 15.30 -3.79
CA ALA A 321 -13.13 16.07 -4.72
C ALA A 321 -12.86 15.75 -6.20
N LYS A 322 -11.77 15.04 -6.55
CA LYS A 322 -11.50 14.63 -7.93
C LYS A 322 -12.66 13.82 -8.48
N THR A 323 -13.21 14.27 -9.61
CA THR A 323 -14.28 13.59 -10.36
C THR A 323 -13.76 12.70 -11.47
N SER A 324 -12.49 12.86 -11.86
CA SER A 324 -11.78 12.00 -12.80
C SER A 324 -10.29 11.95 -12.51
N ALA A 325 -9.61 10.93 -13.06
CA ALA A 325 -8.16 10.83 -13.04
C ALA A 325 -7.67 10.03 -14.26
N THR A 326 -6.47 10.34 -14.75
CA THR A 326 -5.74 9.45 -15.67
C THR A 326 -5.09 8.30 -14.91
N PHE A 327 -4.71 7.21 -15.59
CA PHE A 327 -3.96 6.14 -14.92
C PHE A 327 -2.59 6.59 -14.44
N ARG A 328 -1.91 7.56 -15.10
CA ARG A 328 -0.69 8.16 -14.55
C ARG A 328 -0.94 8.81 -13.19
N GLU A 329 -1.99 9.63 -13.08
CA GLU A 329 -2.41 10.24 -11.81
C GLU A 329 -2.72 9.17 -10.75
N ILE A 330 -3.34 8.05 -11.15
CA ILE A 330 -3.64 6.93 -10.26
C ILE A 330 -2.36 6.24 -9.78
N LEU A 331 -1.44 5.90 -10.67
CA LEU A 331 -0.17 5.25 -10.34
C LEU A 331 0.69 6.11 -9.41
N ASP A 332 0.72 7.43 -9.63
CA ASP A 332 1.45 8.38 -8.78
C ASP A 332 0.82 8.49 -7.38
N ALA A 333 -0.51 8.43 -7.32
CA ALA A 333 -1.26 8.45 -6.07
C ALA A 333 -1.20 7.13 -5.27
N MET A 334 -0.61 6.06 -5.85
CA MET A 334 -0.40 4.77 -5.17
C MET A 334 0.88 4.74 -4.30
N TRP A 335 1.38 5.88 -3.84
CA TRP A 335 2.61 5.99 -3.05
C TRP A 335 2.62 5.18 -1.74
N LEU A 336 1.45 4.83 -1.18
CA LEU A 336 1.36 3.91 -0.03
C LEU A 336 1.90 2.49 -0.32
N PHE A 337 2.00 2.12 -1.59
CA PHE A 337 2.51 0.83 -2.01
C PHE A 337 4.02 0.85 -2.33
N ASP A 338 4.61 2.02 -2.59
CA ASP A 338 6.00 2.13 -3.06
C ASP A 338 6.98 1.44 -2.11
N SER A 339 6.94 1.73 -0.80
CA SER A 339 7.81 1.08 0.19
C SER A 339 7.61 -0.44 0.25
N LYS A 340 6.40 -0.95 -0.03
CA LYS A 340 6.12 -2.39 -0.05
C LYS A 340 6.71 -3.03 -1.30
N PHE A 341 6.56 -2.37 -2.44
CA PHE A 341 7.08 -2.85 -3.72
C PHE A 341 8.61 -2.79 -3.77
N GLU A 342 9.24 -1.76 -3.19
CA GLU A 342 10.70 -1.75 -3.06
C GLU A 342 11.21 -2.88 -2.16
N LYS A 343 10.54 -3.17 -1.04
CA LYS A 343 10.87 -4.34 -0.22
C LYS A 343 10.70 -5.64 -1.01
N ALA A 344 9.68 -5.73 -1.85
CA ALA A 344 9.47 -6.89 -2.72
C ALA A 344 10.60 -7.05 -3.74
N ARG A 345 11.09 -5.96 -4.35
CA ARG A 345 12.23 -5.97 -5.28
C ARG A 345 13.51 -6.44 -4.61
N VAL A 346 13.84 -5.88 -3.45
CA VAL A 346 15.00 -6.31 -2.65
C VAL A 346 14.88 -7.78 -2.29
N LYS A 347 13.72 -8.20 -1.78
CA LYS A 347 13.50 -9.60 -1.39
C LYS A 347 13.55 -10.55 -2.60
N TYR A 348 13.06 -10.13 -3.76
CA TYR A 348 13.15 -10.93 -4.98
C TYR A 348 14.60 -11.11 -5.41
N ALA A 349 15.43 -10.06 -5.36
CA ALA A 349 16.85 -10.16 -5.65
C ALA A 349 17.57 -11.15 -4.71
N GLU A 350 17.24 -11.15 -3.41
CA GLU A 350 17.77 -12.12 -2.44
C GLU A 350 17.36 -13.57 -2.75
N VAL A 351 16.09 -13.78 -3.14
CA VAL A 351 15.55 -15.11 -3.46
C VAL A 351 16.10 -15.63 -4.78
N ASN A 352 16.29 -14.76 -5.78
CA ASN A 352 16.78 -15.13 -7.10
C ASN A 352 18.29 -15.45 -7.11
N ALA A 353 19.02 -15.06 -6.05
CA ALA A 353 20.43 -15.38 -5.86
C ALA A 353 20.65 -16.73 -5.14
N GLN A 354 19.58 -17.41 -4.71
CA GLN A 354 19.58 -18.73 -4.08
C GLN A 354 19.22 -19.81 -5.09
#